data_AF-A0A841C0U1-F1
#
_entry.id   AF-A0A841C0U1-F1
#
_cell.length_a   1.000
_cell.length_b   1.000
_cell.length_c   1.000
_cell.angle_alpha   90.00
_cell.angle_beta   90.00
_cell.angle_gamma   90.00
#
_symmetry.space_group_name_H-M   'P 1'
#
loop_
_entity.id
_entity.type
_entity.pdbx_description
1 polymer ?
#
loop_
_entity_poly.entity_id
_entity_poly.type
_entity_poly.pdbx_seq_one_letter_code
_entity_poly.pdbx_strand_id
1 'polypeptide(L)'
;MIGSRVLAVLLVLAVAGCGSDLVSPLPVAAPGPSPSTVVTPGPAPSPSPSRPTPTRARPSPSARSACWGAIQHDLDLRTTELALVRSMCFAVGGILRVQGIGPGELTVEPERLVSSNYEAGVVDIRFVRPGTVTVTIPQQGRLYPITVVVR
;
A
#
# COMPACT_ATOMS: atom_id res chain seq x y z
N MET A 1 -46.17 19.65 9.17
CA MET A 1 -46.48 19.44 10.60
C MET A 1 -46.08 18.01 10.96
N ILE A 2 -45.36 17.86 12.07
CA ILE A 2 -45.17 16.65 12.89
C ILE A 2 -44.25 15.57 12.26
N GLY A 3 -43.17 15.11 12.90
CA GLY A 3 -42.73 15.37 14.27
C GLY A 3 -41.33 14.80 14.52
N SER A 4 -40.49 15.63 15.15
CA SER A 4 -39.21 15.22 15.71
C SER A 4 -39.43 14.60 17.08
N ARG A 5 -38.81 13.44 17.35
CA ARG A 5 -38.65 12.89 18.70
C ARG A 5 -37.20 12.48 18.94
N VAL A 6 -36.48 13.43 19.53
CA VAL A 6 -35.49 13.35 20.62
C VAL A 6 -35.10 11.94 21.10
N LEU A 7 -33.80 11.67 21.18
CA LEU A 7 -33.19 11.20 22.44
C LEU A 7 -31.66 11.36 22.41
N ALA A 8 -31.18 12.30 23.22
CA ALA A 8 -29.79 12.44 23.59
C ALA A 8 -29.41 11.29 24.54
N VAL A 9 -28.28 10.62 24.26
CA VAL A 9 -27.64 9.72 25.22
C VAL A 9 -26.19 10.19 25.36
N LEU A 10 -25.95 10.91 26.45
CA LEU A 10 -24.63 11.20 27.00
C LEU A 10 -24.18 9.97 27.78
N LEU A 11 -23.05 9.37 27.39
CA LEU A 11 -22.40 8.32 28.16
C LEU A 11 -20.92 8.70 28.32
N VAL A 12 -20.62 9.28 29.49
CA VAL A 12 -19.28 9.57 29.96
C VAL A 12 -18.80 8.36 30.75
N LEU A 13 -17.76 7.68 30.27
CA LEU A 13 -16.99 6.70 31.03
C LEU A 13 -15.52 7.06 30.91
N ALA A 14 -14.98 7.60 32.01
CA ALA A 14 -13.55 7.79 32.22
C ALA A 14 -12.91 6.43 32.54
N VAL A 15 -11.95 6.02 31.71
CA VAL A 15 -11.10 4.86 32.02
C VAL A 15 -9.70 5.38 32.34
N ALA A 16 -9.34 5.29 33.61
CA ALA A 16 -7.97 5.41 34.08
C ALA A 16 -7.19 4.16 33.63
N GLY A 17 -6.17 4.36 32.80
CA GLY A 17 -5.26 3.31 32.37
C GLY A 17 -3.82 3.80 32.46
N CYS A 18 -3.24 3.76 33.66
CA CYS A 18 -1.82 4.01 33.88
C CYS A 18 -1.08 2.69 34.14
N GLY A 19 0.02 2.49 33.41
CA GLY A 19 1.16 1.71 33.88
C GLY A 19 1.29 0.30 33.34
N SER A 20 1.65 0.15 32.07
CA SER A 20 2.27 -1.09 31.58
C SER A 20 3.79 -0.95 31.70
N ASP A 21 4.34 -1.77 32.59
CA ASP A 21 5.76 -2.05 32.81
C ASP A 21 6.52 -2.25 31.49
N LEU A 22 7.55 -1.44 31.23
CA LEU A 22 8.51 -1.68 30.16
C LEU A 22 9.84 -2.14 30.76
N VAL A 23 9.90 -3.42 31.11
CA VAL A 23 11.18 -4.11 31.27
C VAL A 23 11.70 -4.43 29.86
N SER A 24 12.87 -3.89 29.53
CA SER A 24 13.70 -4.41 28.44
C SER A 24 15.11 -4.61 28.98
N PRO A 25 15.55 -5.86 29.22
CA PRO A 25 16.95 -6.13 29.51
C PRO A 25 17.76 -5.85 28.25
N LEU A 26 18.78 -5.00 28.38
CA LEU A 26 19.76 -4.77 27.32
C LEU A 26 20.40 -6.11 26.91
N PRO A 27 20.54 -6.41 25.61
CA PRO A 27 21.34 -7.54 25.17
C PRO A 27 22.81 -7.28 25.48
N VAL A 28 23.39 -8.12 26.33
CA VAL A 28 24.83 -8.16 26.62
C VAL A 28 25.55 -8.72 25.40
N ALA A 29 26.31 -7.89 24.69
CA ALA A 29 27.25 -8.33 23.66
C ALA A 29 28.60 -8.63 24.31
N ALA A 30 29.00 -9.90 24.34
CA ALA A 30 30.33 -10.32 24.77
C ALA A 30 31.37 -10.06 23.66
N PRO A 31 32.52 -9.42 23.94
CA PRO A 31 33.62 -9.32 23.00
C PRO A 31 34.30 -10.69 22.83
N GLY A 32 34.13 -11.31 21.66
CA GLY A 32 34.91 -12.48 21.26
C GLY A 32 36.29 -12.06 20.71
N PRO A 33 37.39 -12.71 21.12
CA PRO A 33 38.71 -12.44 20.57
C PRO A 33 38.86 -13.01 19.14
N SER A 34 39.41 -12.19 18.23
CA SER A 34 40.02 -12.60 16.96
C SER A 34 41.55 -12.52 17.09
N PRO A 35 42.35 -13.01 16.13
CA PRO A 35 42.28 -14.27 15.37
C PRO A 35 43.63 -15.03 15.48
N SER A 36 43.68 -16.31 15.12
CA SER A 36 44.97 -16.94 14.76
C SER A 36 44.81 -18.15 13.85
N THR A 37 45.42 -17.99 12.68
CA THR A 37 46.24 -18.98 11.96
C THR A 37 45.55 -20.11 11.20
N VAL A 38 45.80 -20.15 9.89
CA VAL A 38 46.58 -21.19 9.15
C VAL A 38 46.08 -21.21 7.71
N VAL A 39 46.98 -20.85 6.78
CA VAL A 39 46.79 -21.03 5.33
C VAL A 39 47.40 -22.39 4.97
N THR A 40 46.56 -23.31 4.49
CA THR A 40 46.97 -24.59 3.89
C THR A 40 46.40 -24.67 2.47
N PRO A 41 47.17 -25.05 1.43
CA PRO A 41 46.67 -25.09 0.05
C PRO A 41 46.23 -26.49 -0.45
N GLY A 42 45.12 -26.52 -1.21
CA GLY A 42 44.73 -27.52 -2.23
C GLY A 42 43.42 -28.30 -1.96
N PRO A 43 42.72 -28.90 -2.95
CA PRO A 43 42.60 -28.67 -4.42
C PRO A 43 41.14 -28.32 -4.88
N ALA A 44 40.98 -27.89 -6.14
CA ALA A 44 39.71 -27.50 -6.83
C ALA A 44 38.88 -28.69 -7.37
N PRO A 45 37.72 -28.52 -8.06
CA PRO A 45 36.66 -27.51 -8.03
C PRO A 45 35.26 -28.11 -7.68
N SER A 46 34.32 -27.31 -7.17
CA SER A 46 32.91 -27.72 -7.06
C SER A 46 32.01 -26.65 -7.72
N PRO A 47 31.07 -27.02 -8.61
CA PRO A 47 30.21 -26.05 -9.30
C PRO A 47 29.22 -25.44 -8.31
N SER A 48 29.44 -24.16 -7.98
CA SER A 48 28.50 -23.37 -7.20
C SER A 48 27.26 -23.06 -8.04
N PRO A 49 26.03 -23.26 -7.52
CA PRO A 49 24.82 -22.80 -8.19
C PRO A 49 24.84 -21.26 -8.24
N SER A 50 24.80 -20.71 -9.46
CA SER A 50 24.73 -19.28 -9.72
C SER A 50 23.57 -18.65 -8.97
N ARG A 51 23.89 -17.89 -7.92
CA ARG A 51 22.94 -17.01 -7.23
C ARG A 51 22.46 -15.96 -8.24
N PRO A 52 21.16 -15.84 -8.53
CA PRO A 52 20.68 -14.79 -9.40
C PRO A 52 20.99 -13.43 -8.76
N THR A 53 21.81 -12.64 -9.45
CA THR A 53 22.06 -11.24 -9.13
C THR A 53 20.72 -10.51 -9.17
N PRO A 54 20.33 -9.73 -8.14
CA PRO A 54 19.15 -8.90 -8.25
C PRO A 54 19.41 -7.86 -9.35
N THR A 55 18.76 -8.03 -10.50
CA THR A 55 18.73 -7.03 -11.57
C THR A 55 18.19 -5.74 -10.95
N ARG A 56 19.09 -4.77 -10.76
CA ARG A 56 18.77 -3.40 -10.37
C ARG A 56 17.74 -2.89 -11.38
N ALA A 57 16.49 -2.76 -10.94
CA ALA A 57 15.42 -2.19 -11.75
C ALA A 57 15.88 -0.83 -12.28
N ARG A 58 16.01 -0.72 -13.59
CA ARG A 58 16.30 0.54 -14.28
C ARG A 58 15.14 1.48 -13.95
N PRO A 59 15.36 2.69 -13.41
CA PRO A 59 14.29 3.65 -13.27
C PRO A 59 13.75 3.93 -14.68
N SER A 60 12.50 3.55 -14.91
CA SER A 60 11.77 3.90 -16.13
C SER A 60 11.79 5.42 -16.29
N PRO A 61 12.07 5.97 -17.49
CA PRO A 61 12.12 7.40 -17.68
C PRO A 61 10.78 8.01 -17.26
N SER A 62 10.78 8.77 -16.17
CA SER A 62 9.69 9.69 -15.84
C SER A 62 9.62 10.73 -16.94
N ALA A 63 8.90 10.41 -18.02
CA ALA A 63 8.09 11.43 -18.67
C ALA A 63 7.30 12.05 -17.52
N ARG A 64 7.56 13.32 -17.23
CA ARG A 64 6.80 14.07 -16.25
C ARG A 64 5.41 14.28 -16.83
N SER A 65 4.61 13.22 -16.92
CA SER A 65 3.16 13.35 -16.97
C SER A 65 2.81 14.16 -15.73
N ALA A 66 2.31 15.37 -15.96
CA ALA A 66 1.84 16.21 -14.88
C ALA A 66 0.81 15.39 -14.10
N CYS A 67 1.11 15.15 -12.83
CA CYS A 67 0.16 14.47 -11.97
C CYS A 67 -1.08 15.33 -11.89
N TRP A 68 -2.24 14.70 -11.97
CA TRP A 68 -3.49 15.38 -11.69
C TRP A 68 -3.43 15.95 -10.27
N GLY A 69 -4.11 17.06 -10.03
CA GLY A 69 -4.14 17.67 -8.69
C GLY A 69 -4.85 16.79 -7.65
N ALA A 70 -5.20 17.39 -6.52
CA ALA A 70 -6.08 16.77 -5.52
C ALA A 70 -7.54 16.79 -6.01
N ILE A 71 -7.80 16.11 -7.13
CA ILE A 71 -9.11 16.01 -7.78
C ILE A 71 -9.70 14.63 -7.59
N GLN A 72 -11.00 14.51 -7.83
CA GLN A 72 -11.66 13.22 -8.02
C GLN A 72 -11.60 12.81 -9.50
N HIS A 73 -11.26 11.55 -9.76
CA HIS A 73 -11.38 10.93 -11.06
C HIS A 73 -12.30 9.72 -10.97
N ASP A 74 -13.32 9.69 -11.83
CA ASP A 74 -14.29 8.62 -11.87
C ASP A 74 -13.86 7.55 -12.88
N LEU A 75 -13.83 6.30 -12.42
CA LEU A 75 -13.59 5.10 -13.21
C LEU A 75 -14.85 4.23 -13.17
N ASP A 76 -15.68 4.33 -14.20
CA ASP A 76 -16.87 3.50 -14.34
C ASP A 76 -16.52 2.20 -15.07
N LEU A 77 -16.66 1.07 -14.38
CA LEU A 77 -16.27 -0.25 -14.88
C LEU A 77 -17.18 -0.78 -15.99
N ARG A 78 -18.35 -0.15 -16.21
CA ARG A 78 -19.27 -0.53 -17.29
C ARG A 78 -18.91 0.10 -18.62
N THR A 79 -18.29 1.27 -18.57
CA THR A 79 -18.02 2.11 -19.75
C THR A 79 -16.52 2.22 -20.05
N THR A 80 -15.67 2.09 -19.03
CA THR A 80 -14.23 2.23 -19.17
C THR A 80 -13.56 0.91 -19.52
N GLU A 81 -12.73 0.93 -20.56
CA GLU A 81 -11.87 -0.21 -20.89
C GLU A 81 -10.64 -0.28 -19.97
N LEU A 82 -10.74 -1.06 -18.89
CA LEU A 82 -9.64 -1.24 -17.92
C LEU A 82 -8.31 -1.71 -18.53
N ALA A 83 -8.34 -2.38 -19.68
CA ALA A 83 -7.13 -2.81 -20.38
C ALA A 83 -6.25 -1.63 -20.87
N LEU A 84 -6.86 -0.45 -21.05
CA LEU A 84 -6.19 0.78 -21.46
C LEU A 84 -5.72 1.62 -20.27
N VAL A 85 -6.39 1.50 -19.11
CA VAL A 85 -6.08 2.28 -17.91
C VAL A 85 -5.03 1.54 -17.07
N ARG A 86 -3.75 1.71 -17.42
CA ARG A 86 -2.65 1.01 -16.74
C ARG A 86 -1.96 1.84 -15.67
N SER A 87 -1.91 3.14 -15.85
CA SER A 87 -1.20 4.05 -14.95
C SER A 87 -1.88 5.40 -14.83
N MET A 88 -1.90 5.94 -13.61
CA MET A 88 -2.41 7.28 -13.31
C MET A 88 -1.42 8.00 -12.38
N CYS A 89 -1.47 9.33 -12.34
CA CYS A 89 -0.75 10.11 -11.35
C CYS A 89 -1.64 11.17 -10.70
N PHE A 90 -1.63 11.24 -9.37
CA PHE A 90 -2.37 12.21 -8.56
C PHE A 90 -1.43 12.96 -7.62
N ALA A 91 -1.87 14.12 -7.13
CA ALA A 91 -1.34 14.73 -5.94
C ALA A 91 -1.96 14.08 -4.69
N VAL A 92 -1.28 14.19 -3.54
CA VAL A 92 -1.88 13.83 -2.24
C VAL A 92 -3.21 14.54 -2.04
N GLY A 93 -4.22 13.81 -1.59
CA GLY A 93 -5.61 14.27 -1.45
C GLY A 93 -6.50 13.95 -2.65
N GLY A 94 -5.94 13.51 -3.78
CA GLY A 94 -6.72 13.02 -4.92
C GLY A 94 -7.59 11.81 -4.57
N ILE A 95 -8.68 11.62 -5.32
CA ILE A 95 -9.64 10.54 -5.11
C ILE A 95 -9.81 9.78 -6.43
N LEU A 96 -9.63 8.46 -6.39
CA LEU A 96 -10.07 7.57 -7.47
C LEU A 96 -11.41 6.97 -7.06
N ARG A 97 -12.48 7.34 -7.76
CA ARG A 97 -13.83 6.83 -7.52
C ARG A 97 -14.15 5.74 -8.53
N VAL A 98 -14.22 4.50 -8.06
CA VAL A 98 -14.51 3.32 -8.89
C VAL A 98 -16.00 2.99 -8.78
N GLN A 99 -16.72 2.95 -9.90
CA GLN A 99 -18.17 2.71 -9.95
C GLN A 99 -18.49 1.36 -10.57
N GLY A 100 -19.56 0.72 -10.08
CA GLY A 100 -20.03 -0.57 -10.59
C GLY A 100 -19.22 -1.76 -10.08
N ILE A 101 -18.66 -1.66 -8.87
CA ILE A 101 -17.87 -2.71 -8.21
C ILE A 101 -18.59 -3.27 -6.99
N GLY A 102 -18.46 -4.58 -6.74
CA GLY A 102 -19.00 -5.22 -5.55
C GLY A 102 -18.19 -4.94 -4.28
N PRO A 103 -18.76 -5.21 -3.09
CA PRO A 103 -18.06 -5.03 -1.83
C PRO A 103 -16.88 -6.02 -1.73
N GLY A 104 -15.69 -5.50 -1.40
CA GLY A 104 -14.49 -6.32 -1.20
C GLY A 104 -13.86 -6.91 -2.47
N GLU A 105 -14.36 -6.56 -3.66
CA GLU A 105 -13.80 -7.03 -4.92
C GLU A 105 -12.49 -6.31 -5.28
N LEU A 106 -12.38 -5.04 -4.90
CA LEU A 106 -11.21 -4.21 -5.16
C LEU A 106 -10.13 -4.42 -4.11
N THR A 107 -8.88 -4.60 -4.54
CA THR A 107 -7.72 -4.65 -3.63
C THR A 107 -6.78 -3.48 -3.90
N VAL A 108 -6.20 -2.94 -2.82
CA VAL A 108 -5.27 -1.79 -2.89
C VAL A 108 -4.00 -2.14 -2.14
N GLU A 109 -2.84 -1.95 -2.79
CA GLU A 109 -1.55 -2.21 -2.16
C GLU A 109 -0.56 -1.06 -2.45
N PRO A 110 0.07 -0.43 -1.45
CA PRO A 110 -0.10 -0.65 0.00
C PRO A 110 -1.26 0.16 0.59
N GLU A 111 -2.10 -0.49 1.40
CA GLU A 111 -3.29 0.10 2.03
C GLU A 111 -2.99 1.34 2.90
N ARG A 112 -1.81 1.37 3.55
CA ARG A 112 -1.40 2.48 4.44
C ARG A 112 -1.31 3.85 3.75
N LEU A 113 -1.26 3.88 2.41
CA LEU A 113 -1.18 5.12 1.63
C LEU A 113 -2.55 5.68 1.22
N VAL A 114 -3.62 4.92 1.45
CA VAL A 114 -4.98 5.27 1.04
C VAL A 114 -5.95 5.23 2.22
N SER A 115 -7.09 5.88 2.01
CA SER A 115 -8.30 5.65 2.77
C SER A 115 -9.38 5.28 1.77
N SER A 116 -9.96 4.08 1.93
CA SER A 116 -10.97 3.55 1.02
C SER A 116 -12.31 3.50 1.72
N ASN A 117 -13.37 3.96 1.04
CA ASN A 117 -14.74 3.83 1.51
C ASN A 117 -15.61 3.21 0.42
N TYR A 118 -16.46 2.25 0.79
CA TYR A 118 -17.42 1.63 -0.11
C TYR A 118 -18.83 2.08 0.22
N GLU A 119 -19.59 2.50 -0.80
CA GLU A 119 -21.00 2.85 -0.67
C GLU A 119 -21.76 2.47 -1.95
N ALA A 120 -22.78 1.62 -1.82
CA ALA A 120 -23.75 1.30 -2.87
C ALA A 120 -23.17 1.01 -4.28
N GLY A 121 -22.10 0.21 -4.35
CA GLY A 121 -21.47 -0.17 -5.62
C GLY A 121 -20.40 0.80 -6.11
N VAL A 122 -20.00 1.74 -5.26
CA VAL A 122 -18.94 2.72 -5.50
C VAL A 122 -17.85 2.54 -4.45
N VAL A 123 -16.59 2.58 -4.86
CA VAL A 123 -15.43 2.64 -3.96
C VAL A 123 -14.71 3.96 -4.20
N ASP A 124 -14.64 4.79 -3.17
CA ASP A 124 -13.82 6.00 -3.16
C ASP A 124 -12.47 5.69 -2.51
N ILE A 125 -11.39 5.83 -3.27
CA ILE A 125 -10.01 5.65 -2.81
C ILE A 125 -9.36 7.02 -2.72
N ARG A 126 -9.24 7.56 -1.51
CA ARG A 126 -8.51 8.82 -1.26
C ARG A 126 -7.05 8.53 -0.98
N PHE A 127 -6.15 9.15 -1.75
CA PHE A 127 -4.71 9.05 -1.53
C PHE A 127 -4.27 9.99 -0.40
N VAL A 128 -3.91 9.45 0.76
CA VAL A 128 -3.61 10.25 1.96
C VAL A 128 -2.11 10.48 2.18
N ARG A 129 -1.25 9.73 1.48
CA ARG A 129 0.21 9.85 1.55
C ARG A 129 0.84 9.69 0.16
N PRO A 130 2.01 10.32 -0.08
CA PRO A 130 2.74 10.14 -1.32
C PRO A 130 3.30 8.71 -1.42
N GLY A 131 3.47 8.22 -2.65
CA GLY A 131 3.98 6.88 -2.92
C GLY A 131 3.45 6.27 -4.21
N THR A 132 3.55 4.96 -4.36
CA THR A 132 2.98 4.22 -5.49
C THR A 132 2.00 3.19 -4.95
N VAL A 133 0.80 3.18 -5.50
CA VAL A 133 -0.31 2.33 -5.11
C VAL A 133 -0.72 1.49 -6.31
N THR A 134 -0.90 0.19 -6.12
CA THR A 134 -1.49 -0.70 -7.10
C THR A 134 -2.93 -0.95 -6.72
N VAL A 135 -3.86 -0.54 -7.58
CA VAL A 135 -5.29 -0.82 -7.43
C VAL A 135 -5.61 -1.98 -8.36
N THR A 136 -6.01 -3.12 -7.81
CA THR A 136 -6.36 -4.30 -8.60
C THR A 136 -7.87 -4.45 -8.64
N ILE A 137 -8.41 -4.44 -9.85
CA ILE A 137 -9.85 -4.50 -10.10
C ILE A 137 -10.17 -5.81 -10.81
N PRO A 138 -10.95 -6.72 -10.20
CA PRO A 138 -11.47 -7.89 -10.91
C PRO A 138 -12.62 -7.48 -11.84
N GLN A 139 -12.57 -7.92 -13.09
CA GLN A 139 -13.66 -7.78 -14.06
C GLN A 139 -13.71 -9.01 -14.96
N GLN A 140 -14.90 -9.61 -15.11
CA GLN A 140 -15.15 -10.73 -16.03
C GLN A 140 -14.13 -11.89 -15.88
N GLY A 141 -13.72 -12.19 -14.65
CA GLY A 141 -12.74 -13.24 -14.36
C GLY A 141 -11.27 -12.88 -14.65
N ARG A 142 -10.97 -11.61 -14.97
CA ARG A 142 -9.61 -11.09 -15.16
C ARG A 142 -9.28 -10.03 -14.12
N LEU A 143 -8.01 -9.96 -13.73
CA LEU A 143 -7.49 -8.93 -12.83
C LEU A 143 -6.84 -7.80 -13.64
N TYR A 144 -7.25 -6.56 -13.36
CA TYR A 144 -6.71 -5.37 -13.99
C TYR A 144 -5.96 -4.54 -12.94
N PRO A 145 -4.62 -4.65 -12.88
CA PRO A 145 -3.80 -3.83 -12.00
C PRO A 145 -3.60 -2.43 -12.60
N ILE A 146 -3.86 -1.40 -11.81
CA ILE A 146 -3.65 -0.01 -12.15
C ILE A 146 -2.58 0.56 -11.23
N THR A 147 -1.49 1.06 -11.80
CA THR A 147 -0.42 1.73 -11.05
C THR A 147 -0.75 3.21 -10.87
N VAL A 148 -1.01 3.62 -9.63
CA VAL A 148 -1.23 5.02 -9.27
C VAL A 148 0.01 5.58 -8.59
N VAL A 149 0.59 6.61 -9.18
CA VAL A 149 1.69 7.37 -8.57
C VAL A 149 1.10 8.58 -7.84
N VAL A 150 1.48 8.78 -6.59
CA VAL A 150 1.04 9.91 -5.76
C VAL A 150 2.26 10.74 -5.40
N ARG A 151 2.22 12.03 -5.76
CA ARG A 151 3.32 12.98 -5.51
C ARG A 151 2.90 14.13 -4.60
#